data_AF-A0A1I4C2U0-F1
#
_entry.id   AF-A0A1I4C2U0-F1
#
_cell.length_a   1.000
_cell.length_b   1.000
_cell.length_c   1.000
_cell.angle_alpha   90.00
_cell.angle_beta   90.00
_cell.angle_gamma   90.00
#
_symmetry.space_group_name_H-M   'P 1'
#
loop_
_entity.id
_entity.type
_entity.pdbx_description
1 polymer ?
#
loop_
_entity_poly.entity_id
_entity_poly.type
_entity_poly.pdbx_seq_one_letter_code
_entity_poly.pdbx_strand_id
1 'polypeptide(L)'
;MARIDQTPFEAAIGGLTHDGRGVARRPDGKAVFIAGALPGERVMAKQTARSRSYDEAVTLEVLEASADRVVPRCRHFGTCGGCALQHMAEDQQILAKQNVLLENLERIGHVTPERVLPALTDSAWGYRRKGRFSVRRVEKKDKTLVGFRETDPRFVADIARCETVIPAIGDKIAALAALVDSLQARREIPQVEFIAGDAMPDDGDNAHSGVALTFRHLSPLSDSDREAIVAFAREHRFAVFLQPGGVDSVHPLWPAEPRLAFSLPEWNLELAFRPLDFIQVNAGLNGRMIQHALDLLAPQPDDRVLDLFAGLGNFTLPLARQVREVVGVEGEAGLVKRARENAERNGLANAQFYAADLGKDLSGEAWMREGFDRLLLDPPRSGADFVLTQLPLKQFKRIVYVSCHPASLARDAGYLVREKGWKLRAAGVMDMFPHTAHVESIALFEP
;
A
#
# COMPACT_ATOMS: atom_id res chain seq x y z
N MET A 1 14.96 29.39 18.46
CA MET A 1 13.76 29.31 17.60
C MET A 1 12.80 30.40 18.03
N ALA A 2 12.35 31.26 17.11
CA ALA A 2 11.29 32.21 17.45
C ALA A 2 10.04 31.44 17.92
N ARG A 3 9.41 31.90 18.99
CA ARG A 3 8.20 31.28 19.56
C ARG A 3 7.11 31.30 18.48
N ILE A 4 6.50 30.14 18.20
CA ILE A 4 5.39 30.05 17.25
C ILE A 4 4.18 30.74 17.89
N ASP A 5 3.52 31.63 17.14
CA ASP A 5 2.24 32.20 17.57
C ASP A 5 1.17 31.09 17.51
N GLN A 6 0.63 30.75 18.67
CA GLN A 6 -0.39 29.71 18.82
C GLN A 6 -1.80 30.29 18.99
N THR A 7 -1.96 31.60 18.76
CA THR A 7 -3.27 32.24 18.74
C THR A 7 -4.13 31.59 17.65
N PRO A 8 -5.33 31.10 17.98
CA PRO A 8 -6.25 30.56 16.98
C PRO A 8 -6.58 31.60 15.91
N PHE A 9 -6.74 31.14 14.66
CA PHE A 9 -7.10 31.99 13.53
C PHE A 9 -8.14 31.31 12.65
N GLU A 10 -9.02 32.10 12.04
CA GLU A 10 -9.95 31.59 11.03
C GLU A 10 -9.25 31.35 9.70
N ALA A 11 -9.62 30.27 9.02
CA ALA A 11 -9.11 29.93 7.69
C ALA A 11 -10.23 29.38 6.80
N ALA A 12 -10.32 29.92 5.59
CA ALA A 12 -11.10 29.32 4.51
C ALA A 12 -10.22 28.30 3.77
N ILE A 13 -10.76 27.11 3.54
CA ILE A 13 -10.02 26.00 2.94
C ILE A 13 -10.35 25.89 1.46
N GLY A 14 -9.34 26.11 0.61
CA GLY A 14 -9.51 26.13 -0.85
C GLY A 14 -9.13 24.83 -1.55
N GLY A 15 -8.39 23.93 -0.88
CA GLY A 15 -7.89 22.71 -1.50
C GLY A 15 -7.40 21.69 -0.48
N LEU A 16 -6.83 20.59 -0.97
CA LEU A 16 -6.32 19.49 -0.17
C LEU A 16 -4.91 19.12 -0.63
N THR A 17 -4.00 18.89 0.31
CA THR A 17 -2.68 18.35 0.02
C THR A 17 -2.77 16.85 -0.31
N HIS A 18 -1.71 16.33 -0.94
CA HIS A 18 -1.58 14.89 -1.22
C HIS A 18 -1.61 13.99 0.04
N ASP A 19 -1.36 14.55 1.23
CA ASP A 19 -1.41 13.84 2.51
C ASP A 19 -2.73 14.10 3.29
N GLY A 20 -3.72 14.74 2.66
CA GLY A 20 -5.08 14.87 3.19
C GLY A 20 -5.28 16.03 4.18
N ARG A 21 -4.45 17.08 4.10
CA ARG A 21 -4.59 18.30 4.90
C ARG A 21 -5.21 19.42 4.08
N GLY A 22 -6.08 20.21 4.69
CA GLY A 22 -6.69 21.38 4.04
C GLY A 22 -5.62 22.43 3.69
N VAL A 23 -5.75 23.06 2.54
CA VAL A 23 -4.87 24.14 2.08
C VAL A 23 -5.59 25.48 2.25
N ALA A 24 -4.99 26.36 3.05
CA ALA A 24 -5.39 27.74 3.21
C ALA A 24 -4.22 28.68 2.88
N ARG A 25 -4.50 29.98 2.74
CA ARG A 25 -3.48 31.03 2.63
C ARG A 25 -3.67 32.05 3.75
N ARG A 26 -2.55 32.47 4.35
CA ARG A 26 -2.52 33.61 5.29
C ARG A 26 -2.68 34.92 4.51
N PRO A 27 -2.97 36.05 5.20
CA PRO A 27 -3.07 37.36 4.56
C PRO A 27 -1.80 37.79 3.80
N ASP A 28 -0.62 37.30 4.19
CA ASP A 28 0.65 37.52 3.50
C ASP A 28 0.87 36.60 2.27
N GLY A 29 -0.12 35.77 1.93
CA GLY A 29 -0.10 34.85 0.80
C GLY A 29 0.56 33.49 1.09
N LYS A 30 1.16 33.30 2.27
CA LYS A 30 1.85 32.06 2.63
C LYS A 30 0.86 30.91 2.81
N ALA A 31 1.19 29.74 2.25
CA ALA A 31 0.37 28.54 2.38
C ALA A 31 0.42 27.97 3.80
N VAL A 32 -0.72 27.47 4.28
CA VAL A 32 -0.83 26.73 5.54
C VAL A 32 -1.56 25.43 5.28
N PHE A 33 -0.99 24.33 5.77
CA PHE A 33 -1.58 23.00 5.70
C PHE A 33 -2.24 22.67 7.03
N ILE A 34 -3.56 22.49 7.00
CA ILE A 34 -4.41 22.40 8.18
C ILE A 34 -4.96 20.98 8.30
N ALA A 35 -4.48 20.22 9.29
CA ALA A 35 -4.97 18.88 9.55
C ALA A 35 -6.43 18.89 10.03
N GLY A 36 -7.23 17.96 9.50
CA GLY A 36 -8.64 17.78 9.85
C GLY A 36 -9.62 18.72 9.14
N ALA A 37 -9.15 19.53 8.19
CA ALA A 37 -9.97 20.47 7.42
C ALA A 37 -10.15 19.98 5.97
N LEU A 38 -11.33 20.22 5.40
CA LEU A 38 -11.70 19.84 4.03
C LEU A 38 -11.89 21.07 3.12
N PRO A 39 -11.72 20.93 1.80
CA PRO A 39 -12.09 21.98 0.86
C PRO A 39 -13.54 22.46 1.04
N GLY A 40 -13.75 23.77 0.92
CA GLY A 40 -15.06 24.40 1.10
C GLY A 40 -15.40 24.76 2.54
N GLU A 41 -14.53 24.44 3.50
CA GLU A 41 -14.76 24.75 4.91
C GLU A 41 -14.26 26.12 5.34
N ARG A 42 -14.87 26.62 6.41
CA ARG A 42 -14.28 27.65 7.26
C ARG A 42 -14.00 27.06 8.64
N VAL A 43 -12.77 27.16 9.10
CA VAL A 43 -12.32 26.51 10.34
C VAL A 43 -11.60 27.50 11.25
N MET A 44 -11.69 27.28 12.56
CA MET A 44 -10.76 27.84 13.53
C MET A 44 -9.55 26.91 13.62
N ALA A 45 -8.35 27.41 13.31
CA ALA A 45 -7.13 26.62 13.26
C ALA A 45 -6.08 27.15 14.25
N LYS A 46 -5.16 26.26 14.66
CA LYS A 46 -4.01 26.60 15.51
C LYS A 46 -2.71 26.14 14.86
N GLN A 47 -1.76 27.04 14.73
CA GLN A 47 -0.46 26.75 14.14
C GLN A 47 0.35 25.79 15.03
N THR A 48 0.95 24.78 14.41
CA THR A 48 1.74 23.73 15.07
C THR A 48 3.20 23.75 14.64
N ALA A 49 3.49 24.16 13.40
CA ALA A 49 4.85 24.29 12.90
C ALA A 49 5.02 25.48 11.95
N ARG A 50 6.28 25.88 11.72
CA ARG A 50 6.66 26.96 10.80
C ARG A 50 7.79 26.51 9.89
N SER A 51 7.65 26.72 8.59
CA SER A 51 8.68 26.46 7.58
C SER A 51 8.88 27.69 6.68
N ARG A 52 9.86 27.65 5.77
CA ARG A 52 10.11 28.73 4.80
C ARG A 52 8.99 28.83 3.78
N SER A 53 8.49 27.71 3.29
CA SER A 53 7.56 27.66 2.14
C SER A 53 6.10 27.55 2.53
N TYR A 54 5.81 26.93 3.68
CA TYR A 54 4.47 26.75 4.22
C TYR A 54 4.53 26.65 5.74
N ASP A 55 3.39 26.82 6.39
CA ASP A 55 3.21 26.53 7.81
C ASP A 55 2.25 25.35 8.00
N GLU A 56 2.25 24.79 9.20
CA GLU A 56 1.37 23.67 9.55
C GLU A 56 0.46 24.08 10.70
N ALA A 57 -0.79 23.63 10.63
CA ALA A 57 -1.78 23.88 11.66
C ALA A 57 -2.71 22.68 11.83
N VAL A 58 -3.50 22.73 12.89
CA VAL A 58 -4.57 21.76 13.17
C VAL A 58 -5.89 22.49 13.34
N THR A 59 -6.98 21.88 12.87
CA THR A 59 -8.35 22.35 13.09
C THR A 59 -8.70 22.21 14.57
N LEU A 60 -9.15 23.30 15.19
CA LEU A 60 -9.73 23.30 16.53
C LEU A 60 -11.25 23.16 16.46
N GLU A 61 -11.87 23.87 15.52
CA GLU A 61 -13.32 23.90 15.33
C GLU A 61 -13.65 24.08 13.85
N VAL A 62 -14.67 23.39 13.37
CA VAL A 62 -15.23 23.60 12.03
C VAL A 62 -16.40 24.57 12.18
N LEU A 63 -16.22 25.80 11.69
CA LEU A 63 -17.20 26.87 11.81
C LEU A 63 -18.29 26.74 10.73
N GLU A 64 -17.88 26.36 9.52
CA GLU A 64 -18.75 26.00 8.41
C GLU A 64 -18.22 24.72 7.79
N ALA A 65 -19.01 23.66 7.86
CA ALA A 65 -18.64 22.33 7.36
C ALA A 65 -18.91 22.22 5.85
N SER A 66 -18.06 21.45 5.16
CA SER A 66 -18.28 21.05 3.78
C SER A 66 -19.47 20.08 3.72
N ALA A 67 -20.19 20.06 2.59
CA ALA A 67 -21.22 19.07 2.32
C ALA A 67 -20.65 17.63 2.32
N ASP A 68 -19.35 17.49 2.06
CA ASP A 68 -18.66 16.20 2.01
C ASP A 68 -18.18 15.74 3.40
N ARG A 69 -18.32 16.57 4.44
CA ARG A 69 -17.89 16.20 5.78
C ARG A 69 -18.81 15.13 6.37
N VAL A 70 -18.22 14.07 6.87
CA VAL A 70 -18.91 13.01 7.63
C VAL A 70 -18.28 12.83 9.01
N VAL A 71 -19.03 12.20 9.91
CA VAL A 71 -18.49 11.77 11.20
C VAL A 71 -17.64 10.51 10.98
N PRO A 72 -16.35 10.51 11.38
CA PRO A 72 -15.51 9.33 11.28
C PRO A 72 -16.11 8.11 11.99
N ARG A 73 -16.15 6.96 11.31
CA ARG A 73 -16.61 5.69 11.90
C ARG A 73 -15.68 5.19 12.99
N CYS A 74 -14.36 5.34 12.81
CA CYS A 74 -13.39 4.89 13.79
C CYS A 74 -13.25 5.93 14.91
N ARG A 75 -13.60 5.55 16.14
CA ARG A 75 -13.40 6.39 17.35
C ARG A 75 -11.96 6.82 17.61
N HIS A 76 -10.99 6.14 16.98
CA HIS A 76 -9.56 6.42 17.12
C HIS A 76 -9.03 7.40 16.05
N PHE A 77 -9.88 7.80 15.09
CA PHE A 77 -9.52 8.79 14.08
C PHE A 77 -9.16 10.14 14.72
N GLY A 78 -8.16 10.83 14.16
CA GLY A 78 -7.61 12.07 14.72
C GLY A 78 -6.45 11.86 15.70
N THR A 79 -6.34 10.67 16.32
CA THR A 79 -5.16 10.28 17.13
C THR A 79 -4.33 9.23 16.40
N CYS A 80 -4.95 8.15 15.93
CA CYS A 80 -4.29 7.11 15.16
C CYS A 80 -3.91 7.62 13.77
N GLY A 81 -2.64 7.49 13.40
CA GLY A 81 -2.09 7.91 12.10
C GLY A 81 -2.38 6.93 10.95
N GLY A 82 -3.20 5.90 11.18
CA GLY A 82 -3.53 4.89 10.17
C GLY A 82 -4.46 5.37 9.06
N CYS A 83 -5.25 6.43 9.31
CA CYS A 83 -6.20 7.03 8.37
C CYS A 83 -6.08 8.55 8.40
N ALA A 84 -6.33 9.20 7.27
CA ALA A 84 -6.29 10.65 7.09
C ALA A 84 -7.64 11.26 6.71
N LEU A 85 -8.53 10.50 6.04
CA LEU A 85 -9.69 11.05 5.34
C LEU A 85 -11.06 10.55 5.85
N GLN A 86 -11.15 9.88 7.01
CA GLN A 86 -12.46 9.39 7.51
C GLN A 86 -13.49 10.50 7.81
N HIS A 87 -13.05 11.76 7.84
CA HIS A 87 -13.92 12.92 8.02
C HIS A 87 -14.50 13.43 6.69
N MET A 88 -14.16 12.82 5.55
CA MET A 88 -14.70 13.08 4.21
C MET A 88 -15.52 11.86 3.75
N ALA A 89 -16.66 12.09 3.11
CA ALA A 89 -17.50 11.06 2.50
C ALA A 89 -16.68 10.17 1.55
N GLU A 90 -16.93 8.85 1.58
CA GLU A 90 -16.10 7.84 0.91
C GLU A 90 -16.01 8.05 -0.61
N ASP A 91 -17.14 8.35 -1.23
CA ASP A 91 -17.26 8.66 -2.66
C ASP A 91 -16.50 9.93 -3.05
N GLN A 92 -16.36 10.89 -2.14
CA GLN A 92 -15.61 12.12 -2.36
C GLN A 92 -14.11 11.94 -2.16
N GLN A 93 -13.68 10.99 -1.31
CA GLN A 93 -12.26 10.71 -1.10
C GLN A 93 -11.56 10.29 -2.39
N ILE A 94 -12.16 9.40 -3.18
CA ILE A 94 -11.53 8.93 -4.42
C ILE A 94 -11.47 10.01 -5.49
N LEU A 95 -12.46 10.92 -5.54
CA LEU A 95 -12.44 12.08 -6.43
C LEU A 95 -11.33 13.06 -6.04
N ALA A 96 -11.15 13.32 -4.74
CA ALA A 96 -10.04 14.14 -4.25
C ALA A 96 -8.68 13.52 -4.62
N LYS A 97 -8.53 12.20 -4.50
CA LYS A 97 -7.33 11.47 -4.94
C LYS A 97 -7.10 11.56 -6.45
N GLN A 98 -8.15 11.50 -7.25
CA GLN A 98 -8.07 11.67 -8.70
C GLN A 98 -7.59 13.08 -9.07
N ASN A 99 -8.09 14.11 -8.39
CA ASN A 99 -7.61 15.48 -8.57
C ASN A 99 -6.13 15.60 -8.23
N VAL A 100 -5.66 14.96 -7.15
CA VAL A 100 -4.22 14.92 -6.82
C VAL A 100 -3.40 14.31 -7.97
N LEU A 101 -3.84 13.21 -8.58
CA LEU A 101 -3.15 12.62 -9.74
C LEU A 101 -3.08 13.61 -10.91
N LEU A 102 -4.22 14.22 -11.28
CA LEU A 102 -4.30 15.14 -12.41
C LEU A 102 -3.43 16.39 -12.19
N GLU A 103 -3.44 16.96 -10.99
CA GLU A 103 -2.57 18.10 -10.65
C GLU A 103 -1.08 17.74 -10.73
N ASN A 104 -0.69 16.52 -10.33
CA ASN A 104 0.70 16.09 -10.43
C ASN A 104 1.10 15.90 -11.91
N LEU A 105 0.26 15.27 -12.73
CA LEU A 105 0.50 15.12 -14.17
C LEU A 105 0.71 16.46 -14.85
N GLU A 106 -0.12 17.46 -14.52
CA GLU A 106 -0.02 18.81 -15.09
C GLU A 106 1.22 19.57 -14.55
N ARG A 107 1.41 19.63 -13.24
CA ARG A 107 2.44 20.49 -12.62
C ARG A 107 3.85 19.91 -12.67
N ILE A 108 4.00 18.59 -12.59
CA ILE A 108 5.30 17.90 -12.55
C ILE A 108 5.60 17.29 -13.91
N GLY A 109 4.64 16.55 -14.47
CA GLY A 109 4.82 15.89 -15.76
C GLY A 109 4.73 16.84 -16.95
N HIS A 110 4.01 17.96 -16.79
CA HIS A 110 3.61 18.85 -17.89
C HIS A 110 2.87 18.09 -19.00
N VAL A 111 1.99 17.16 -18.58
CA VAL A 111 1.19 16.31 -19.46
C VAL A 111 -0.26 16.28 -18.98
N THR A 112 -1.16 15.93 -19.89
CA THR A 112 -2.59 15.78 -19.59
C THR A 112 -3.08 14.51 -20.28
N PRO A 113 -3.82 13.62 -19.58
CA PRO A 113 -4.37 12.43 -20.22
C PRO A 113 -5.47 12.80 -21.19
N GLU A 114 -5.53 12.13 -22.35
CA GLU A 114 -6.63 12.33 -23.31
C GLU A 114 -7.99 11.89 -22.74
N ARG A 115 -7.97 10.88 -21.86
CA ARG A 115 -9.13 10.38 -21.14
C ARG A 115 -8.83 10.18 -19.66
N VAL A 116 -9.69 10.71 -18.80
CA VAL A 116 -9.67 10.35 -17.38
C VAL A 116 -10.48 9.08 -17.19
N LEU A 117 -9.88 8.03 -16.64
CA LEU A 117 -10.53 6.76 -16.37
C LEU A 117 -11.47 6.88 -15.17
N PRO A 118 -12.61 6.17 -15.16
CA PRO A 118 -13.42 6.03 -13.95
C PRO A 118 -12.59 5.42 -12.82
N ALA A 119 -12.77 5.92 -11.60
CA ALA A 119 -12.03 5.39 -10.46
C ALA A 119 -12.49 3.97 -10.10
N LEU A 120 -11.53 3.09 -9.81
CA LEU A 120 -11.84 1.74 -9.31
C LEU A 120 -11.98 1.78 -7.79
N THR A 121 -13.09 1.28 -7.26
CA THR A 121 -13.41 1.30 -5.82
C THR A 121 -13.90 -0.06 -5.33
N ASP A 122 -13.66 -0.38 -4.06
CA ASP A 122 -14.19 -1.56 -3.34
C ASP A 122 -14.71 -1.12 -1.95
N SER A 123 -15.01 -2.08 -1.08
CA SER A 123 -15.29 -1.86 0.33
C SER A 123 -14.23 -0.95 0.95
N ALA A 124 -14.69 0.14 1.55
CA ALA A 124 -13.86 1.09 2.28
C ALA A 124 -13.41 0.56 3.66
N TRP A 125 -14.08 -0.48 4.16
CA TRP A 125 -13.89 -1.06 5.49
C TRP A 125 -13.52 -2.53 5.43
N GLY A 126 -12.80 -3.01 6.45
CA GLY A 126 -12.42 -4.42 6.56
C GLY A 126 -11.59 -4.96 5.40
N TYR A 127 -10.92 -4.08 4.64
CA TYR A 127 -10.23 -4.45 3.40
C TYR A 127 -8.76 -4.79 3.61
N ARG A 128 -8.10 -4.17 4.60
CA ARG A 128 -6.64 -4.21 4.78
C ARG A 128 -6.24 -5.57 5.35
N ARG A 129 -5.74 -6.43 4.48
CA ARG A 129 -5.32 -7.80 4.82
C ARG A 129 -3.84 -7.94 5.19
N LYS A 130 -3.02 -6.91 4.96
CA LYS A 130 -1.61 -6.87 5.35
C LYS A 130 -1.29 -5.56 6.08
N GLY A 131 -0.45 -5.64 7.10
CA GLY A 131 0.02 -4.46 7.81
C GLY A 131 0.95 -4.79 8.97
N ARG A 132 1.37 -3.75 9.67
CA ARG A 132 2.28 -3.85 10.80
C ARG A 132 1.80 -3.02 11.97
N PHE A 133 1.52 -3.68 13.08
CA PHE A 133 1.29 -3.00 14.35
C PHE A 133 2.63 -2.72 15.03
N SER A 134 2.80 -1.48 15.49
CA SER A 134 3.83 -1.14 16.46
C SER A 134 3.39 -1.61 17.84
N VAL A 135 4.35 -2.07 18.63
CA VAL A 135 4.12 -2.48 20.01
C VAL A 135 4.97 -1.65 20.95
N ARG A 136 4.37 -1.17 22.04
CA ARG A 136 5.05 -0.34 23.02
C ARG A 136 4.53 -0.61 24.42
N ARG A 137 5.43 -1.07 25.29
CA ARG A 137 5.21 -1.08 26.74
C ARG A 137 5.29 0.34 27.30
N VAL A 138 4.26 0.78 28.02
CA VAL A 138 4.16 2.10 28.65
C VAL A 138 4.14 1.94 30.17
N GLU A 139 5.32 2.02 30.80
CA GLU A 139 5.47 1.72 32.23
C GLU A 139 4.64 2.60 33.15
N LYS A 140 4.50 3.90 32.83
CA LYS A 140 3.68 4.83 33.63
C LYS A 140 2.19 4.46 33.67
N LYS A 141 1.71 3.71 32.67
CA LYS A 141 0.32 3.29 32.55
C LYS A 141 0.13 1.81 32.93
N ASP A 142 1.21 1.13 33.29
CA ASP A 142 1.25 -0.32 33.46
C ASP A 142 0.56 -1.08 32.31
N LYS A 143 0.76 -0.63 31.06
CA LYS A 143 0.05 -1.19 29.89
C LYS A 143 0.95 -1.35 28.66
N THR A 144 0.74 -2.41 27.90
CA THR A 144 1.27 -2.57 26.54
C THR A 144 0.26 -2.10 25.49
N LEU A 145 0.73 -1.27 24.56
CA LEU A 145 -0.04 -0.77 23.43
C LEU A 145 0.35 -1.56 22.17
N VAL A 146 -0.66 -1.99 21.41
CA VAL A 146 -0.51 -2.61 20.10
C VAL A 146 -1.42 -1.88 19.13
N GLY A 147 -0.86 -1.39 18.02
CA GLY A 147 -1.65 -0.65 17.05
C GLY A 147 -0.80 0.07 16.02
N PHE A 148 -1.41 1.02 15.31
CA PHE A 148 -0.64 1.94 14.46
C PHE A 148 -0.02 3.07 15.30
N ARG A 149 0.94 3.79 14.70
CA ARG A 149 1.50 4.98 15.33
C ARG A 149 0.48 6.11 15.36
N GLU A 150 0.65 7.02 16.30
CA GLU A 150 -0.05 8.30 16.27
C GLU A 150 0.47 9.17 15.12
N THR A 151 -0.16 10.32 14.91
CA THR A 151 0.36 11.36 14.00
C THR A 151 1.77 11.81 14.39
N ASP A 152 2.09 11.81 15.70
CA ASP A 152 3.45 11.85 16.19
C ASP A 152 4.04 10.42 16.18
N PRO A 153 5.04 10.13 15.32
CA PRO A 153 5.55 8.77 15.10
C PRO A 153 6.28 8.19 16.31
N ARG A 154 6.51 8.97 17.37
CA ARG A 154 7.12 8.49 18.63
C ARG A 154 6.13 7.72 19.50
N PHE A 155 4.83 7.88 19.26
CA PHE A 155 3.78 7.27 20.07
C PHE A 155 3.03 6.19 19.28
N VAL A 156 2.54 5.19 20.02
CA VAL A 156 1.64 4.15 19.51
C VAL A 156 0.25 4.49 19.98
N ALA A 157 -0.71 4.53 19.06
CA ALA A 157 -2.07 4.87 19.37
C ALA A 157 -2.71 3.76 20.21
N ASP A 158 -3.37 4.14 21.31
CA ASP A 158 -4.13 3.22 22.15
C ASP A 158 -5.46 2.87 21.46
N ILE A 159 -5.41 1.86 20.59
CA ILE A 159 -6.57 1.38 19.82
C ILE A 159 -7.01 0.01 20.33
N ALA A 160 -8.33 -0.21 20.37
CA ALA A 160 -8.89 -1.51 20.75
C ALA A 160 -9.35 -2.32 19.54
N ARG A 161 -9.67 -1.62 18.45
CA ARG A 161 -10.10 -2.20 17.17
C ARG A 161 -9.71 -1.30 16.00
N CYS A 162 -9.70 -1.83 14.79
CA CYS A 162 -9.43 -1.07 13.57
C CYS A 162 -10.42 -1.43 12.47
N GLU A 163 -11.25 -0.47 12.06
CA GLU A 163 -12.31 -0.67 11.06
C GLU A 163 -11.80 -0.99 9.65
N THR A 164 -10.56 -0.60 9.31
CA THR A 164 -10.02 -0.81 7.96
C THR A 164 -9.29 -2.13 7.81
N VAL A 165 -8.81 -2.72 8.92
CA VAL A 165 -8.18 -4.05 8.93
C VAL A 165 -9.28 -5.11 8.86
N ILE A 166 -9.00 -6.23 8.16
CA ILE A 166 -9.94 -7.35 8.08
C ILE A 166 -10.46 -7.74 9.48
N PRO A 167 -11.77 -8.03 9.65
CA PRO A 167 -12.36 -8.25 10.98
C PRO A 167 -11.63 -9.30 11.82
N ALA A 168 -11.12 -10.36 11.18
CA ALA A 168 -10.35 -11.41 11.82
C ALA A 168 -9.19 -10.88 12.69
N ILE A 169 -8.56 -9.77 12.29
CA ILE A 169 -7.47 -9.12 13.05
C ILE A 169 -7.94 -7.81 13.68
N GLY A 170 -8.71 -7.01 12.94
CA GLY A 170 -9.15 -5.68 13.33
C GLY A 170 -9.92 -5.67 14.64
N ASP A 171 -10.72 -6.70 14.91
CA ASP A 171 -11.51 -6.85 16.14
C ASP A 171 -10.71 -7.44 17.31
N LYS A 172 -9.49 -7.93 17.06
CA LYS A 172 -8.65 -8.65 18.03
C LYS A 172 -7.47 -7.84 18.55
N ILE A 173 -7.35 -6.55 18.21
CA ILE A 173 -6.21 -5.73 18.64
C ILE A 173 -6.12 -5.64 20.17
N ALA A 174 -7.24 -5.47 20.89
CA ALA A 174 -7.23 -5.47 22.35
C ALA A 174 -6.77 -6.82 22.94
N ALA A 175 -7.20 -7.95 22.36
CA ALA A 175 -6.78 -9.28 22.78
C ALA A 175 -5.28 -9.51 22.50
N LEU A 176 -4.80 -9.07 21.33
CA LEU A 176 -3.38 -9.11 20.98
C LEU A 176 -2.53 -8.24 21.93
N ALA A 177 -3.03 -7.07 22.33
CA ALA A 177 -2.36 -6.24 23.32
C ALA A 177 -2.28 -6.92 24.69
N ALA A 178 -3.37 -7.56 25.14
CA ALA A 178 -3.39 -8.33 26.39
C ALA A 178 -2.43 -9.53 26.35
N LEU A 179 -2.38 -10.26 25.22
CA LEU A 179 -1.39 -11.32 25.01
C LEU A 179 0.02 -10.77 25.20
N VAL A 180 0.40 -9.73 24.44
CA VAL A 180 1.77 -9.21 24.51
C VAL A 180 2.09 -8.69 25.91
N ASP A 181 1.14 -8.02 26.58
CA ASP A 181 1.35 -7.54 27.95
C ASP A 181 1.59 -8.67 28.96
N SER A 182 1.03 -9.87 28.72
CA SER A 182 1.24 -11.05 29.57
C SER A 182 2.62 -11.70 29.39
N LEU A 183 3.32 -11.43 28.29
CA LEU A 183 4.61 -12.03 28.01
C LEU A 183 5.71 -11.52 28.94
N GLN A 184 6.65 -12.41 29.27
CA GLN A 184 7.90 -12.03 29.93
C GLN A 184 8.69 -11.09 29.03
N ALA A 185 8.75 -11.36 27.72
CA ALA A 185 9.43 -10.57 26.71
C ALA A 185 8.66 -9.34 26.19
N ARG A 186 7.64 -8.85 26.91
CA ARG A 186 6.75 -7.76 26.43
C ARG A 186 7.45 -6.44 26.07
N ARG A 187 8.66 -6.19 26.60
CA ARG A 187 9.47 -5.01 26.26
C ARG A 187 10.28 -5.21 24.99
N GLU A 188 10.53 -6.47 24.64
CA GLU A 188 11.38 -6.94 23.56
C GLU A 188 10.57 -7.28 22.30
N ILE A 189 9.24 -7.12 22.31
CA ILE A 189 8.37 -7.19 21.13
C ILE A 189 8.13 -5.76 20.60
N PRO A 190 8.84 -5.30 19.55
CA PRO A 190 8.64 -3.96 18.99
C PRO A 190 7.49 -3.87 17.98
N GLN A 191 7.10 -5.00 17.38
CA GLN A 191 6.09 -5.02 16.32
C GLN A 191 5.48 -6.42 16.15
N VAL A 192 4.23 -6.44 15.68
CA VAL A 192 3.54 -7.62 15.16
C VAL A 192 3.07 -7.31 13.75
N GLU A 193 3.58 -8.06 12.77
CA GLU A 193 3.11 -7.97 11.38
C GLU A 193 1.97 -8.94 11.15
N PHE A 194 1.02 -8.56 10.31
CA PHE A 194 -0.08 -9.42 9.90
C PHE A 194 -0.20 -9.46 8.40
N ILE A 195 -0.64 -10.60 7.89
CA ILE A 195 -0.95 -10.83 6.48
C ILE A 195 -2.03 -11.89 6.39
N ALA A 196 -2.90 -11.81 5.39
CA ALA A 196 -3.94 -12.81 5.18
C ALA A 196 -4.09 -13.15 3.70
N GLY A 197 -4.25 -14.45 3.46
CA GLY A 197 -4.62 -15.01 2.17
C GLY A 197 -6.12 -15.31 2.12
N ASP A 198 -6.49 -16.30 1.33
CA ASP A 198 -7.85 -16.82 1.28
C ASP A 198 -8.14 -17.65 2.53
N ALA A 199 -9.42 -17.73 2.88
CA ALA A 199 -9.88 -18.54 4.00
C ALA A 199 -9.56 -20.02 3.74
N MET A 200 -8.93 -20.66 4.72
CA MET A 200 -8.59 -22.07 4.66
C MET A 200 -9.70 -22.93 5.32
N PRO A 201 -9.96 -24.14 4.80
CA PRO A 201 -10.88 -25.08 5.43
C PRO A 201 -10.46 -25.43 6.86
N ASP A 202 -11.42 -25.84 7.68
CA ASP A 202 -11.13 -26.37 9.00
C ASP A 202 -10.74 -27.86 8.90
N ASP A 203 -9.44 -28.15 8.90
CA ASP A 203 -8.88 -29.51 8.74
C ASP A 203 -8.29 -30.11 10.03
N GLY A 204 -8.73 -29.64 11.20
CA GLY A 204 -8.44 -30.23 12.52
C GLY A 204 -7.48 -29.40 13.38
N ASP A 205 -6.71 -30.05 14.25
CA ASP A 205 -5.93 -29.41 15.33
C ASP A 205 -4.80 -28.47 14.86
N ASN A 206 -4.45 -28.50 13.58
CA ASN A 206 -3.46 -27.62 12.95
C ASN A 206 -4.08 -26.58 11.99
N ALA A 207 -5.42 -26.50 11.97
CA ALA A 207 -6.13 -25.60 11.08
C ALA A 207 -5.93 -24.14 11.50
N HIS A 208 -5.57 -23.30 10.55
CA HIS A 208 -5.56 -21.85 10.69
C HIS A 208 -6.45 -21.22 9.61
N SER A 209 -6.80 -19.95 9.76
CA SER A 209 -7.77 -19.25 8.91
C SER A 209 -7.19 -18.71 7.58
N GLY A 210 -5.94 -19.02 7.24
CA GLY A 210 -5.20 -18.32 6.16
C GLY A 210 -4.63 -16.96 6.58
N VAL A 211 -4.80 -16.57 7.85
CA VAL A 211 -4.21 -15.37 8.47
C VAL A 211 -2.93 -15.75 9.21
N ALA A 212 -1.89 -14.93 9.07
CA ALA A 212 -0.63 -15.08 9.79
C ALA A 212 -0.26 -13.82 10.59
N LEU A 213 0.29 -14.04 11.80
CA LEU A 213 0.93 -13.04 12.63
C LEU A 213 2.43 -13.33 12.75
N THR A 214 3.28 -12.33 12.54
CA THR A 214 4.73 -12.45 12.75
C THR A 214 5.15 -11.57 13.92
N PHE A 215 5.62 -12.20 14.99
CA PHE A 215 6.13 -11.50 16.17
C PHE A 215 7.62 -11.23 15.99
N ARG A 216 7.97 -9.94 15.86
CA ARG A 216 9.36 -9.52 15.98
C ARG A 216 9.73 -9.57 17.45
N HIS A 217 10.87 -10.20 17.77
CA HIS A 217 11.38 -10.21 19.13
C HIS A 217 12.88 -9.91 19.13
N LEU A 218 13.34 -9.10 20.09
CA LEU A 218 14.73 -8.66 20.21
C LEU A 218 15.57 -9.55 21.14
N SER A 219 14.93 -10.50 21.82
CA SER A 219 15.57 -11.47 22.72
C SER A 219 14.85 -12.82 22.62
N PRO A 220 15.51 -13.94 22.95
CA PRO A 220 14.87 -15.25 22.95
C PRO A 220 13.61 -15.28 23.81
N LEU A 221 12.52 -15.85 23.29
CA LEU A 221 11.29 -16.06 24.03
C LEU A 221 11.40 -17.30 24.91
N SER A 222 10.90 -17.21 26.14
CA SER A 222 10.78 -18.36 27.04
C SER A 222 9.74 -19.36 26.54
N ASP A 223 9.76 -20.58 27.08
CA ASP A 223 8.77 -21.60 26.72
C ASP A 223 7.35 -21.15 27.06
N SER A 224 7.16 -20.51 28.22
CA SER A 224 5.88 -19.93 28.63
C SER A 224 5.39 -18.84 27.67
N ASP A 225 6.28 -17.99 27.15
CA ASP A 225 5.91 -16.97 26.16
C ASP A 225 5.47 -17.62 24.84
N ARG A 226 6.22 -18.64 24.38
CA ARG A 226 5.90 -19.41 23.17
C ARG A 226 4.55 -20.12 23.31
N GLU A 227 4.31 -20.77 24.44
CA GLU A 227 3.04 -21.46 24.75
C GLU A 227 1.86 -20.49 24.76
N ALA A 228 2.00 -19.31 25.37
CA ALA A 228 0.95 -18.28 25.38
C ALA A 228 0.63 -17.79 23.97
N ILE A 229 1.65 -17.56 23.14
CA ILE A 229 1.48 -17.17 21.73
C ILE A 229 0.77 -18.28 20.94
N VAL A 230 1.15 -19.55 21.13
CA VAL A 230 0.49 -20.70 20.46
C VAL A 230 -0.95 -20.87 20.94
N ALA A 231 -1.24 -20.67 22.22
CA ALA A 231 -2.59 -20.74 22.75
C ALA A 231 -3.49 -19.69 22.10
N PHE A 232 -3.02 -18.44 22.02
CA PHE A 232 -3.71 -17.36 21.30
C PHE A 232 -3.89 -17.68 19.82
N ALA A 233 -2.86 -18.25 19.18
CA ALA A 233 -2.89 -18.65 17.78
C ALA A 233 -4.00 -19.68 17.51
N ARG A 234 -4.14 -20.69 18.37
CA ARG A 234 -5.18 -21.73 18.28
C ARG A 234 -6.57 -21.15 18.54
N GLU A 235 -6.72 -20.35 19.59
CA GLU A 235 -8.00 -19.72 19.95
C GLU A 235 -8.58 -18.87 18.79
N HIS A 236 -7.72 -18.15 18.08
CA HIS A 236 -8.13 -17.25 17.00
C HIS A 236 -7.82 -17.77 15.60
N ARG A 237 -7.32 -19.01 15.49
CA ARG A 237 -6.97 -19.68 14.22
C ARG A 237 -5.98 -18.87 13.38
N PHE A 238 -4.91 -18.36 13.98
CA PHE A 238 -3.84 -17.67 13.26
C PHE A 238 -2.62 -18.55 13.10
N ALA A 239 -2.01 -18.58 11.91
CA ALA A 239 -0.62 -19.01 11.81
C ALA A 239 0.26 -17.98 12.54
N VAL A 240 1.25 -18.44 13.28
CA VAL A 240 2.20 -17.57 13.98
C VAL A 240 3.62 -17.91 13.59
N PHE A 241 4.37 -16.84 13.33
CA PHE A 241 5.79 -16.87 13.01
C PHE A 241 6.58 -16.01 14.00
N LEU A 242 7.84 -16.37 14.19
CA LEU A 242 8.80 -15.60 14.98
C LEU A 242 9.86 -14.98 14.06
N GLN A 243 10.25 -13.76 14.39
CA GLN A 243 11.34 -13.03 13.71
C GLN A 243 12.37 -12.55 14.76
N PRO A 244 13.41 -13.35 15.07
CA PRO A 244 14.48 -12.92 15.99
C PRO A 244 15.45 -11.91 15.38
N GLY A 245 15.59 -11.90 14.04
CA GLY A 245 16.62 -11.17 13.30
C GLY A 245 16.11 -10.56 12.00
N GLY A 246 16.90 -10.59 10.93
CA GLY A 246 16.50 -10.08 9.61
C GLY A 246 15.26 -10.78 9.01
N VAL A 247 14.88 -10.40 7.80
CA VAL A 247 13.76 -11.02 7.06
C VAL A 247 13.95 -12.54 6.92
N ASP A 248 15.18 -13.00 6.71
CA ASP A 248 15.51 -14.42 6.56
C ASP A 248 15.39 -15.23 7.86
N SER A 249 15.22 -14.57 9.01
CA SER A 249 15.06 -15.25 10.31
C SER A 249 13.64 -15.71 10.59
N VAL A 250 12.67 -15.33 9.74
CA VAL A 250 11.26 -15.65 9.92
C VAL A 250 11.06 -17.16 9.82
N HIS A 251 10.53 -17.76 10.87
CA HIS A 251 10.22 -19.19 10.91
C HIS A 251 8.89 -19.43 11.63
N PRO A 252 8.16 -20.50 11.26
CA PRO A 252 6.88 -20.83 11.89
C PRO A 252 7.08 -21.22 13.35
N LEU A 253 6.15 -20.78 14.20
CA LEU A 253 5.94 -21.27 15.55
C LEU A 253 4.76 -22.24 15.60
N TRP A 254 3.66 -21.90 14.92
CA TRP A 254 2.49 -22.77 14.78
C TRP A 254 1.61 -22.35 13.60
N PRO A 255 1.04 -23.29 12.82
CA PRO A 255 1.45 -24.70 12.74
C PRO A 255 2.89 -24.83 12.21
N ALA A 256 3.43 -26.05 12.15
CA ALA A 256 4.80 -26.28 11.67
C ALA A 256 4.99 -25.90 10.19
N GLU A 257 3.98 -26.13 9.36
CA GLU A 257 3.99 -25.87 7.91
C GLU A 257 2.73 -25.08 7.49
N PRO A 258 2.64 -23.79 7.87
CA PRO A 258 1.46 -22.97 7.54
C PRO A 258 1.39 -22.70 6.04
N ARG A 259 0.20 -22.88 5.46
CA ARG A 259 -0.07 -22.56 4.06
C ARG A 259 -0.67 -21.17 3.93
N LEU A 260 0.00 -20.30 3.20
CA LEU A 260 -0.46 -18.94 2.91
C LEU A 260 -0.57 -18.79 1.40
N ALA A 261 -1.79 -18.61 0.91
CA ALA A 261 -2.07 -18.41 -0.51
C ALA A 261 -3.33 -17.58 -0.71
N PHE A 262 -3.46 -16.94 -1.87
CA PHE A 262 -4.72 -16.35 -2.34
C PHE A 262 -4.97 -16.75 -3.79
N SER A 263 -6.24 -16.81 -4.17
CA SER A 263 -6.66 -17.17 -5.52
C SER A 263 -6.95 -15.92 -6.36
N LEU A 264 -6.79 -16.07 -7.67
CA LEU A 264 -7.32 -15.17 -8.69
C LEU A 264 -8.24 -16.00 -9.60
N PRO A 265 -9.53 -16.12 -9.25
CA PRO A 265 -10.45 -17.07 -9.91
C PRO A 265 -10.62 -16.83 -11.41
N GLU A 266 -10.61 -15.57 -11.85
CA GLU A 266 -10.77 -15.17 -13.26
C GLU A 266 -9.70 -15.79 -14.19
N TRP A 267 -8.51 -16.05 -13.67
CA TRP A 267 -7.40 -16.67 -14.42
C TRP A 267 -7.11 -18.11 -13.98
N ASN A 268 -7.92 -18.67 -13.07
CA ASN A 268 -7.69 -19.96 -12.42
C ASN A 268 -6.25 -20.05 -11.88
N LEU A 269 -5.89 -19.11 -11.00
CA LEU A 269 -4.56 -19.04 -10.38
C LEU A 269 -4.65 -19.13 -8.87
N GLU A 270 -3.64 -19.75 -8.27
CA GLU A 270 -3.35 -19.67 -6.84
C GLU A 270 -1.92 -19.17 -6.63
N LEU A 271 -1.75 -18.10 -5.85
CA LEU A 271 -0.47 -17.52 -5.52
C LEU A 271 -0.14 -17.80 -4.05
N ALA A 272 0.88 -18.61 -3.81
CA ALA A 272 1.46 -18.80 -2.50
C ALA A 272 2.38 -17.62 -2.13
N PHE A 273 2.44 -17.29 -0.85
CA PHE A 273 3.26 -16.20 -0.33
C PHE A 273 3.80 -16.53 1.07
N ARG A 274 4.76 -15.75 1.55
CA ARG A 274 5.34 -15.81 2.89
C ARG A 274 4.91 -14.63 3.76
N PRO A 275 5.03 -14.72 5.09
CA PRO A 275 4.45 -13.72 6.00
C PRO A 275 4.85 -12.27 5.72
N LEU A 276 6.11 -12.06 5.33
CA LEU A 276 6.66 -10.72 5.09
C LEU A 276 6.57 -10.27 3.63
N ASP A 277 6.11 -11.13 2.72
CA ASP A 277 6.02 -10.80 1.29
C ASP A 277 5.09 -9.63 1.02
N PHE A 278 5.39 -8.88 -0.04
CA PHE A 278 4.46 -7.91 -0.56
C PHE A 278 3.31 -8.60 -1.29
N ILE A 279 2.09 -8.31 -0.84
CA ILE A 279 0.84 -8.63 -1.54
C ILE A 279 -0.03 -7.37 -1.51
N GLN A 280 -0.92 -7.24 -2.49
CA GLN A 280 -1.86 -6.11 -2.51
C GLN A 280 -2.74 -6.13 -1.26
N VAL A 281 -2.86 -4.98 -0.59
CA VAL A 281 -3.49 -4.91 0.74
C VAL A 281 -5.01 -5.08 0.69
N ASN A 282 -5.65 -4.75 -0.44
CA ASN A 282 -7.08 -4.90 -0.67
C ASN A 282 -7.28 -6.05 -1.67
N ALA A 283 -7.72 -7.22 -1.18
CA ALA A 283 -7.90 -8.40 -2.01
C ALA A 283 -8.95 -8.19 -3.11
N GLY A 284 -10.10 -7.61 -2.76
CA GLY A 284 -11.21 -7.42 -3.69
C GLY A 284 -10.87 -6.44 -4.82
N LEU A 285 -10.10 -5.39 -4.50
CA LEU A 285 -9.65 -4.44 -5.52
C LEU A 285 -8.49 -4.99 -6.36
N ASN A 286 -7.65 -5.88 -5.82
CA ASN A 286 -6.52 -6.46 -6.56
C ASN A 286 -6.95 -7.14 -7.87
N GLY A 287 -7.95 -8.02 -7.82
CA GLY A 287 -8.44 -8.70 -9.03
C GLY A 287 -8.92 -7.71 -10.10
N ARG A 288 -9.67 -6.68 -9.68
CA ARG A 288 -10.15 -5.62 -10.57
C ARG A 288 -9.03 -4.74 -11.13
N MET A 289 -8.01 -4.44 -10.33
CA MET A 289 -6.81 -3.75 -10.79
C MET A 289 -6.07 -4.56 -11.86
N ILE A 290 -5.88 -5.86 -11.63
CA ILE A 290 -5.25 -6.75 -12.61
C ILE A 290 -6.04 -6.75 -13.91
N GLN A 291 -7.36 -7.02 -13.85
CA GLN A 291 -8.20 -7.04 -15.05
C GLN A 291 -8.14 -5.69 -15.79
N HIS A 292 -8.25 -4.58 -15.06
CA HIS A 292 -8.19 -3.25 -15.64
C HIS A 292 -6.83 -2.95 -16.31
N ALA A 293 -5.73 -3.35 -15.68
CA ALA A 293 -4.40 -3.19 -16.26
C ALA A 293 -4.24 -4.03 -17.54
N LEU A 294 -4.72 -5.27 -17.55
CA LEU A 294 -4.70 -6.16 -18.72
C LEU A 294 -5.59 -5.61 -19.85
N ASP A 295 -6.78 -5.09 -19.55
CA ASP A 295 -7.67 -4.46 -20.54
C ASP A 295 -7.00 -3.25 -21.22
N LEU A 296 -6.34 -2.40 -20.44
CA LEU A 296 -5.59 -1.26 -20.96
C LEU A 296 -4.38 -1.72 -21.78
N LEU A 297 -3.65 -2.74 -21.31
CA LEU A 297 -2.48 -3.29 -21.99
C LEU A 297 -2.87 -3.99 -23.30
N ALA A 298 -4.09 -4.52 -23.38
CA ALA A 298 -4.67 -5.24 -24.52
C ALA A 298 -3.71 -6.30 -25.09
N PRO A 299 -3.25 -7.26 -24.27
CA PRO A 299 -2.34 -8.32 -24.72
C PRO A 299 -2.96 -9.18 -25.83
N GLN A 300 -2.12 -9.73 -26.69
CA GLN A 300 -2.47 -10.62 -27.79
C GLN A 300 -1.77 -11.98 -27.62
N PRO A 301 -2.34 -13.07 -28.16
CA PRO A 301 -1.78 -14.41 -28.03
C PRO A 301 -0.34 -14.58 -28.54
N ASP A 302 0.10 -13.74 -29.48
CA ASP A 302 1.44 -13.77 -30.08
C ASP A 302 2.44 -12.84 -29.38
N ASP A 303 2.00 -12.05 -28.39
CA ASP A 303 2.86 -11.07 -27.74
C ASP A 303 3.92 -11.71 -26.83
N ARG A 304 5.05 -11.02 -26.74
CA ARG A 304 6.00 -11.15 -25.63
C ARG A 304 5.89 -9.92 -24.72
N VAL A 305 5.47 -10.12 -23.48
CA VAL A 305 5.20 -9.02 -22.53
C VAL A 305 6.29 -8.92 -21.48
N LEU A 306 6.75 -7.70 -21.20
CA LEU A 306 7.65 -7.40 -20.09
C LEU A 306 6.85 -6.85 -18.90
N ASP A 307 7.01 -7.45 -17.74
CA ASP A 307 6.44 -7.01 -16.46
C ASP A 307 7.59 -6.64 -15.50
N LEU A 308 7.72 -5.35 -15.19
CA LEU A 308 8.78 -4.83 -14.32
C LEU A 308 8.25 -4.59 -12.91
N PHE A 309 9.10 -4.87 -11.92
CA PHE A 309 8.74 -4.87 -10.49
C PHE A 309 7.69 -5.94 -10.19
N ALA A 310 7.88 -7.11 -10.80
CA ALA A 310 6.87 -8.17 -10.88
C ALA A 310 6.47 -8.79 -9.53
N GLY A 311 7.28 -8.61 -8.48
CA GLY A 311 7.04 -9.18 -7.15
C GLY A 311 6.82 -10.69 -7.20
N LEU A 312 5.66 -11.15 -6.72
CA LEU A 312 5.25 -12.57 -6.75
C LEU A 312 4.61 -13.03 -8.07
N GLY A 313 4.54 -12.15 -9.08
CA GLY A 313 3.86 -12.40 -10.35
C GLY A 313 2.38 -11.99 -10.36
N ASN A 314 2.02 -10.92 -9.64
CA ASN A 314 0.63 -10.47 -9.49
C ASN A 314 -0.03 -10.13 -10.84
N PHE A 315 0.72 -9.51 -11.77
CA PHE A 315 0.29 -9.27 -13.15
C PHE A 315 0.88 -10.30 -14.12
N THR A 316 2.12 -10.73 -13.88
CA THR A 316 2.84 -11.69 -14.72
C THR A 316 2.06 -12.99 -14.95
N LEU A 317 1.52 -13.59 -13.88
CA LEU A 317 0.85 -14.89 -13.99
C LEU A 317 -0.52 -14.80 -14.70
N PRO A 318 -1.36 -13.78 -14.44
CA PRO A 318 -2.52 -13.49 -15.28
C PRO A 318 -2.18 -13.28 -16.76
N LEU A 319 -1.12 -12.52 -17.06
CA LEU A 319 -0.65 -12.30 -18.44
C LEU A 319 -0.26 -13.61 -19.12
N ALA A 320 0.42 -14.51 -18.43
CA ALA A 320 0.84 -15.81 -18.96
C ALA A 320 -0.34 -16.67 -19.48
N ARG A 321 -1.58 -16.42 -19.04
CA ARG A 321 -2.77 -17.09 -19.57
C ARG A 321 -3.19 -16.59 -20.97
N GLN A 322 -2.72 -15.42 -21.40
CA GLN A 322 -3.22 -14.72 -22.58
C GLN A 322 -2.19 -14.52 -23.70
N VAL A 323 -0.90 -14.69 -23.41
CA VAL A 323 0.19 -14.33 -24.33
C VAL A 323 1.14 -15.49 -24.61
N ARG A 324 1.96 -15.34 -25.66
CA ARG A 324 2.97 -16.34 -26.02
C ARG A 324 4.00 -16.50 -24.91
N GLU A 325 4.48 -15.39 -24.37
CA GLU A 325 5.52 -15.36 -23.35
C GLU A 325 5.41 -14.10 -22.49
N VAL A 326 5.67 -14.22 -21.20
CA VAL A 326 5.79 -13.09 -20.29
C VAL A 326 7.05 -13.21 -19.46
N VAL A 327 7.76 -12.08 -19.33
CA VAL A 327 8.99 -11.97 -18.54
C VAL A 327 8.75 -11.01 -17.37
N GLY A 328 8.78 -11.54 -16.16
CA GLY A 328 8.76 -10.75 -14.92
C GLY A 328 10.17 -10.43 -14.44
N VAL A 329 10.46 -9.17 -14.11
CA VAL A 329 11.75 -8.75 -13.53
C VAL A 329 11.52 -8.12 -12.16
N GLU A 330 12.26 -8.58 -11.16
CA GLU A 330 12.11 -8.18 -9.76
C GLU A 330 13.50 -8.02 -9.10
N GLY A 331 13.65 -7.07 -8.17
CA GLY A 331 14.92 -6.78 -7.50
C GLY A 331 15.26 -7.75 -6.39
N GLU A 332 14.26 -8.32 -5.72
CA GLU A 332 14.48 -9.29 -4.64
C GLU A 332 14.55 -10.73 -5.16
N ALA A 333 15.73 -11.35 -5.10
CA ALA A 333 15.93 -12.74 -5.51
C ALA A 333 14.99 -13.72 -4.76
N GLY A 334 14.65 -13.42 -3.51
CA GLY A 334 13.67 -14.15 -2.73
C GLY A 334 12.28 -14.15 -3.39
N LEU A 335 11.78 -12.99 -3.80
CA LEU A 335 10.48 -12.85 -4.48
C LEU A 335 10.51 -13.53 -5.85
N VAL A 336 11.59 -13.40 -6.61
CA VAL A 336 11.77 -14.10 -7.89
C VAL A 336 11.67 -15.61 -7.74
N LYS A 337 12.31 -16.18 -6.71
CA LYS A 337 12.19 -17.61 -6.42
C LYS A 337 10.72 -18.01 -6.18
N ARG A 338 10.01 -17.23 -5.36
CA ARG A 338 8.59 -17.48 -5.04
C ARG A 338 7.68 -17.30 -6.26
N ALA A 339 7.97 -16.34 -7.13
CA ALA A 339 7.24 -16.13 -8.37
C ALA A 339 7.41 -17.32 -9.34
N ARG A 340 8.62 -17.90 -9.43
CA ARG A 340 8.87 -19.15 -10.19
C ARG A 340 8.10 -20.33 -9.58
N GLU A 341 8.14 -20.50 -8.26
CA GLU A 341 7.36 -21.53 -7.56
C GLU A 341 5.84 -21.36 -7.83
N ASN A 342 5.34 -20.13 -7.92
CA ASN A 342 3.96 -19.85 -8.29
C ASN A 342 3.67 -20.15 -9.77
N ALA A 343 4.58 -19.85 -10.70
CA ALA A 343 4.41 -20.23 -12.10
C ALA A 343 4.35 -21.75 -12.28
N GLU A 344 5.25 -22.49 -11.62
CA GLU A 344 5.27 -23.95 -11.61
C GLU A 344 3.97 -24.52 -11.03
N ARG A 345 3.52 -24.00 -9.87
CA ARG A 345 2.25 -24.38 -9.24
C ARG A 345 1.05 -24.24 -10.18
N ASN A 346 1.05 -23.21 -11.02
CA ASN A 346 -0.06 -22.90 -11.94
C ASN A 346 0.14 -23.47 -13.36
N GLY A 347 1.21 -24.23 -13.60
CA GLY A 347 1.52 -24.84 -14.90
C GLY A 347 1.86 -23.82 -16.00
N LEU A 348 2.45 -22.69 -15.64
CA LEU A 348 2.74 -21.57 -16.55
C LEU A 348 4.20 -21.60 -17.04
N ALA A 349 4.51 -22.53 -17.95
CA ALA A 349 5.86 -22.68 -18.50
C ALA A 349 6.31 -21.50 -19.38
N ASN A 350 5.38 -20.64 -19.82
CA ASN A 350 5.64 -19.44 -20.61
C ASN A 350 5.88 -18.17 -19.75
N ALA A 351 5.90 -18.29 -18.42
CA ALA A 351 6.25 -17.21 -17.50
C ALA A 351 7.69 -17.37 -17.01
N GLN A 352 8.55 -16.43 -17.38
CA GLN A 352 9.95 -16.40 -16.95
C GLN A 352 10.19 -15.28 -15.95
N PHE A 353 11.05 -15.51 -14.95
CA PHE A 353 11.37 -14.51 -13.94
C PHE A 353 12.87 -14.30 -13.79
N TYR A 354 13.29 -13.03 -13.69
CA TYR A 354 14.69 -12.63 -13.52
C TYR A 354 14.86 -11.73 -12.29
N ALA A 355 15.97 -11.95 -11.58
CA ALA A 355 16.39 -11.08 -10.48
C ALA A 355 17.33 -10.00 -11.02
N ALA A 356 16.92 -8.74 -11.01
CA ALA A 356 17.75 -7.63 -11.48
C ALA A 356 17.45 -6.34 -10.70
N ASP A 357 18.50 -5.60 -10.37
CA ASP A 357 18.37 -4.27 -9.75
C ASP A 357 18.01 -3.25 -10.85
N LEU A 358 16.71 -2.95 -10.98
CA LEU A 358 16.18 -2.02 -11.98
C LEU A 358 16.64 -0.56 -11.78
N GLY A 359 17.42 -0.27 -10.72
CA GLY A 359 18.12 0.99 -10.51
C GLY A 359 19.59 1.00 -10.96
N LYS A 360 20.07 -0.06 -11.62
CA LYS A 360 21.45 -0.21 -12.13
C LYS A 360 21.49 -0.56 -13.62
N ASP A 361 22.66 -0.42 -14.24
CA ASP A 361 22.86 -0.73 -15.65
C ASP A 361 22.39 -2.16 -15.98
N LEU A 362 21.44 -2.27 -16.90
CA LEU A 362 20.76 -3.49 -17.34
C LEU A 362 21.30 -4.01 -18.67
N SER A 363 22.30 -3.35 -19.27
CA SER A 363 22.82 -3.71 -20.60
C SER A 363 23.36 -5.15 -20.69
N GLY A 364 23.83 -5.72 -19.57
CA GLY A 364 24.31 -7.09 -19.48
C GLY A 364 23.23 -8.14 -19.24
N GLU A 365 22.00 -7.73 -18.95
CA GLU A 365 20.92 -8.64 -18.57
C GLU A 365 20.45 -9.49 -19.75
N ALA A 366 20.27 -10.80 -19.53
CA ALA A 366 19.92 -11.74 -20.60
C ALA A 366 18.54 -11.45 -21.20
N TRP A 367 17.58 -11.02 -20.37
CA TRP A 367 16.21 -10.72 -20.79
C TRP A 367 16.09 -9.48 -21.68
N MET A 368 17.09 -8.60 -21.69
CA MET A 368 17.16 -7.42 -22.57
C MET A 368 17.53 -7.75 -24.02
N ARG A 369 18.02 -8.98 -24.30
CA ARG A 369 18.53 -9.36 -25.62
C ARG A 369 17.43 -9.57 -26.66
N GLU A 370 16.24 -9.91 -26.22
CA GLU A 370 15.08 -10.18 -27.07
C GLU A 370 14.05 -9.06 -26.91
N GLY A 371 13.37 -8.70 -28.01
CA GLY A 371 12.38 -7.63 -28.00
C GLY A 371 11.08 -7.99 -27.27
N PHE A 372 10.30 -6.97 -26.96
CA PHE A 372 9.01 -7.09 -26.28
C PHE A 372 7.95 -6.26 -26.99
N ASP A 373 6.72 -6.77 -27.02
CA ASP A 373 5.58 -6.11 -27.65
C ASP A 373 4.92 -5.09 -26.72
N ARG A 374 4.89 -5.37 -25.41
CA ARG A 374 4.16 -4.57 -24.41
C ARG A 374 4.91 -4.51 -23.10
N LEU A 375 4.69 -3.43 -22.36
CA LEU A 375 5.32 -3.18 -21.06
C LEU A 375 4.25 -2.92 -20.00
N LEU A 376 4.33 -3.66 -18.90
CA LEU A 376 3.65 -3.36 -17.65
C LEU A 376 4.69 -3.04 -16.59
N LEU A 377 4.44 -2.02 -15.76
CA LEU A 377 5.30 -1.72 -14.62
C LEU A 377 4.49 -1.27 -13.40
N ASP A 378 4.87 -1.77 -12.22
CA ASP A 378 4.33 -1.40 -10.90
C ASP A 378 5.47 -1.03 -9.92
N PRO A 379 6.19 0.09 -10.16
CA PRO A 379 7.37 0.44 -9.40
C PRO A 379 7.09 0.87 -7.95
N PRO A 380 8.15 0.85 -7.10
CA PRO A 380 8.08 1.47 -5.77
C PRO A 380 7.89 2.99 -5.87
N ARG A 381 7.75 3.66 -4.72
CA ARG A 381 7.49 5.12 -4.63
C ARG A 381 8.53 5.99 -5.34
N SER A 382 9.75 5.50 -5.58
CA SER A 382 10.79 6.19 -6.35
C SER A 382 10.48 6.31 -7.85
N GLY A 383 9.52 5.55 -8.37
CA GLY A 383 9.22 5.45 -9.80
C GLY A 383 10.19 4.57 -10.58
N ALA A 384 10.17 4.72 -11.89
CA ALA A 384 10.85 3.88 -12.88
C ALA A 384 11.69 4.70 -13.88
N ASP A 385 12.01 5.96 -13.58
CA ASP A 385 12.79 6.85 -14.43
C ASP A 385 14.06 6.20 -14.96
N PHE A 386 14.84 5.58 -14.07
CA PHE A 386 16.11 4.98 -14.45
C PHE A 386 15.95 3.81 -15.43
N VAL A 387 15.08 2.83 -15.15
CA VAL A 387 14.84 1.69 -16.06
C VAL A 387 14.24 2.14 -17.39
N LEU A 388 13.31 3.09 -17.39
CA LEU A 388 12.70 3.62 -18.62
C LEU A 388 13.74 4.24 -19.57
N THR A 389 14.84 4.79 -19.04
CA THR A 389 15.92 5.34 -19.87
C THR A 389 16.74 4.29 -20.61
N GLN A 390 16.74 3.06 -20.12
CA GLN A 390 17.54 1.95 -20.65
C GLN A 390 16.75 1.07 -21.63
N LEU A 391 15.42 1.08 -21.56
CA LEU A 391 14.57 0.26 -22.42
C LEU A 391 14.52 0.81 -23.86
N PRO A 392 14.48 -0.07 -24.88
CA PRO A 392 14.30 0.34 -26.27
C PRO A 392 12.83 0.71 -26.54
N LEU A 393 12.33 1.79 -25.93
CA LEU A 393 10.91 2.09 -25.82
C LEU A 393 10.12 2.01 -27.14
N LYS A 394 10.72 2.39 -28.28
CA LYS A 394 10.08 2.36 -29.61
C LYS A 394 9.55 0.99 -30.05
N GLN A 395 10.00 -0.10 -29.44
CA GLN A 395 9.50 -1.44 -29.76
C GLN A 395 8.09 -1.71 -29.22
N PHE A 396 7.72 -1.06 -28.10
CA PHE A 396 6.48 -1.37 -27.41
C PHE A 396 5.29 -0.76 -28.14
N LYS A 397 4.21 -1.53 -28.24
CA LYS A 397 2.90 -1.10 -28.77
C LYS A 397 2.08 -0.37 -27.71
N ARG A 398 2.22 -0.77 -26.44
CA ARG A 398 1.53 -0.19 -25.28
C ARG A 398 2.39 -0.28 -24.02
N ILE A 399 2.26 0.74 -23.16
CA ILE A 399 2.81 0.76 -21.81
C ILE A 399 1.67 0.99 -20.82
N VAL A 400 1.52 0.12 -19.83
CA VAL A 400 0.67 0.34 -18.66
C VAL A 400 1.53 0.54 -17.44
N TYR A 401 1.34 1.67 -16.77
CA TYR A 401 2.08 2.06 -15.57
C TYR A 401 1.11 2.12 -14.39
N VAL A 402 1.29 1.25 -13.40
CA VAL A 402 0.61 1.29 -12.10
C VAL A 402 1.51 1.98 -11.08
N SER A 403 0.97 2.83 -10.20
CA SER A 403 1.79 3.59 -9.25
C SER A 403 1.06 3.96 -7.98
N CYS A 404 1.70 3.68 -6.84
CA CYS A 404 1.27 4.15 -5.53
C CYS A 404 1.73 5.58 -5.18
N HIS A 405 2.39 6.27 -6.13
CA HIS A 405 2.96 7.61 -5.90
C HIS A 405 2.77 8.54 -7.11
N PRO A 406 1.75 9.42 -7.11
CA PRO A 406 1.35 10.19 -8.29
C PRO A 406 2.43 11.15 -8.81
N ALA A 407 3.32 11.66 -7.94
CA ALA A 407 4.36 12.57 -8.36
C ALA A 407 5.49 11.89 -9.16
N SER A 408 5.84 10.63 -8.84
CA SER A 408 6.87 9.90 -9.59
C SER A 408 6.29 9.37 -10.90
N LEU A 409 5.03 8.90 -10.89
CA LEU A 409 4.28 8.64 -12.12
C LEU A 409 4.26 9.87 -13.03
N ALA A 410 3.96 11.06 -12.50
CA ALA A 410 3.91 12.27 -13.29
C ALA A 410 5.26 12.64 -13.92
N ARG A 411 6.36 12.54 -13.16
CA ARG A 411 7.72 12.73 -13.68
C ARG A 411 8.02 11.76 -14.83
N ASP A 412 7.74 10.48 -14.63
CA ASP A 412 8.04 9.43 -15.60
C ASP A 412 7.13 9.55 -16.86
N ALA A 413 5.87 9.97 -16.67
CA ALA A 413 4.96 10.30 -17.77
C ALA A 413 5.46 11.47 -18.60
N GLY A 414 6.00 12.51 -17.93
CA GLY A 414 6.65 13.64 -18.59
C GLY A 414 7.81 13.20 -19.48
N TYR A 415 8.66 12.30 -18.98
CA TYR A 415 9.75 11.69 -19.77
C TYR A 415 9.23 10.93 -20.99
N LEU A 416 8.27 10.01 -20.81
CA LEU A 416 7.70 9.20 -21.89
C LEU A 416 7.08 10.08 -22.99
N VAL A 417 6.30 11.08 -22.60
CA VAL A 417 5.57 11.92 -23.57
C VAL A 417 6.50 12.93 -24.23
N ARG A 418 7.26 13.69 -23.44
CA ARG A 418 7.98 14.87 -23.93
C ARG A 418 9.33 14.52 -24.56
N GLU A 419 9.98 13.47 -24.08
CA GLU A 419 11.31 13.08 -24.56
C GLU A 419 11.28 11.86 -25.48
N LYS A 420 10.29 10.97 -25.32
CA LYS A 420 10.20 9.72 -26.08
C LYS A 420 9.06 9.69 -27.10
N GLY A 421 8.23 10.73 -27.15
CA GLY A 421 7.20 10.90 -28.17
C GLY A 421 5.95 10.04 -27.95
N TRP A 422 5.78 9.44 -26.77
CA TRP A 422 4.57 8.72 -26.42
C TRP A 422 3.41 9.68 -26.14
N LYS A 423 2.18 9.14 -26.08
CA LYS A 423 0.97 9.87 -25.71
C LYS A 423 0.36 9.26 -24.47
N LEU A 424 0.04 10.09 -23.49
CA LEU A 424 -0.73 9.69 -22.32
C LEU A 424 -2.20 9.57 -22.71
N ARG A 425 -2.62 8.38 -23.10
CA ARG A 425 -3.99 8.11 -23.60
C ARG A 425 -5.01 8.16 -22.49
N ALA A 426 -4.68 7.56 -21.36
CA ALA A 426 -5.60 7.51 -20.24
C ALA A 426 -4.87 7.49 -18.90
N ALA A 427 -5.48 8.08 -17.88
CA ALA A 427 -5.02 7.97 -16.50
C ALA A 427 -6.20 7.97 -15.53
N GLY A 428 -6.07 7.30 -14.40
CA GLY A 428 -7.07 7.29 -13.34
C GLY A 428 -6.54 6.73 -12.04
N VAL A 429 -7.41 6.62 -11.05
CA VAL A 429 -7.06 6.19 -9.69
C VAL A 429 -7.82 4.93 -9.27
N MET A 430 -7.25 4.24 -8.29
CA MET A 430 -7.80 3.04 -7.68
C MET A 430 -7.78 3.24 -6.17
N ASP A 431 -8.90 2.98 -5.49
CA ASP A 431 -8.98 3.18 -4.05
C ASP A 431 -8.43 1.96 -3.27
N MET A 432 -7.14 1.67 -3.46
CA MET A 432 -6.45 0.55 -2.79
C MET A 432 -6.32 0.78 -1.27
N PHE A 433 -6.40 2.04 -0.84
CA PHE A 433 -6.30 2.44 0.55
C PHE A 433 -7.38 3.49 0.95
N PRO A 434 -8.66 3.09 1.02
CA PRO A 434 -9.73 3.97 1.48
C PRO A 434 -9.43 4.57 2.85
N HIS A 435 -9.92 5.78 3.11
CA HIS A 435 -9.67 6.58 4.32
C HIS A 435 -8.23 7.03 4.56
N THR A 436 -7.29 6.67 3.69
CA THR A 436 -5.92 7.18 3.71
C THR A 436 -5.72 8.20 2.59
N ALA A 437 -4.64 8.96 2.66
CA ALA A 437 -4.24 9.87 1.59
C ALA A 437 -3.43 9.18 0.47
N HIS A 438 -3.20 7.86 0.55
CA HIS A 438 -2.52 7.14 -0.52
C HIS A 438 -3.35 7.17 -1.81
N VAL A 439 -2.67 7.46 -2.91
CA VAL A 439 -3.25 7.54 -4.26
C VAL A 439 -2.60 6.43 -5.09
N GLU A 440 -3.34 5.35 -5.32
CA GLU A 440 -2.97 4.35 -6.31
C GLU A 440 -3.49 4.81 -7.67
N SER A 441 -2.63 4.79 -8.68
CA SER A 441 -2.87 5.37 -9.99
C SER A 441 -2.54 4.37 -11.09
N ILE A 442 -3.16 4.54 -12.25
CA ILE A 442 -2.82 3.80 -13.46
C ILE A 442 -2.78 4.75 -14.65
N ALA A 443 -1.85 4.53 -15.57
CA ALA A 443 -1.71 5.28 -16.81
C ALA A 443 -1.46 4.36 -18.01
N LEU A 444 -2.07 4.69 -19.14
CA LEU A 444 -1.88 4.05 -20.43
C LEU A 444 -1.13 4.99 -21.37
N PHE A 445 -0.05 4.49 -21.97
CA PHE A 445 0.69 5.16 -23.01
C PHE A 445 0.66 4.38 -24.32
N GLU A 446 0.55 5.12 -25.43
CA GLU A 446 0.67 4.61 -26.80
C GLU A 446 1.62 5.51 -27.63
N PRO A 447 2.22 4.99 -28.72
CA PRO A 447 3.06 5.77 -29.62
C PRO A 447 2.39 6.98 -30.30
#